data_AF-A0A2N6CVV2-F1
#
_entry.id   AF-A0A2N6CVV2-F1
#
_cell.length_a   1.000
_cell.length_b   1.000
_cell.length_c   1.000
_cell.angle_alpha   90.00
_cell.angle_beta   90.00
_cell.angle_gamma   90.00
#
_symmetry.space_group_name_H-M   'P 1'
#
loop_
_entity.id
_entity.type
_entity.pdbx_description
1 polymer ?
#
loop_
_entity_poly.entity_id
_entity_poly.type
_entity_poly.pdbx_seq_one_letter_code
_entity_poly.pdbx_strand_id
1 'polypeptide(L)'
;MSDDKFESTIKSVARKLLVIQNRDPYSSTYGCFDRRYWAWKLVDYPEATYQRNVYTLAWLLKHDESLSKPVQCTLLDSVCAGIDFALKIQHKDGSFDQAFPYERSFGATAFLISPLLESISIVGDYVPSNWKNQKIEKIYKAANFLVNNI
;
A
#
# COMPACT_ATOMS: atom_id res chain seq x y z
N MET A 1 -30.07 -8.69 10.14
CA MET A 1 -29.26 -9.55 11.04
C MET A 1 -28.09 -10.26 10.32
N SER A 2 -28.09 -10.38 8.98
CA SER A 2 -26.95 -10.88 8.18
C SER A 2 -25.89 -9.83 7.89
N ASP A 3 -26.30 -8.58 7.65
CA ASP A 3 -25.43 -7.57 7.02
C ASP A 3 -24.52 -6.90 8.04
N ASP A 4 -25.01 -6.58 9.25
CA ASP A 4 -24.21 -5.99 10.34
C ASP A 4 -23.06 -6.91 10.80
N LYS A 5 -23.31 -8.22 10.82
CA LYS A 5 -22.30 -9.22 11.17
C LYS A 5 -21.24 -9.35 10.07
N PHE A 6 -21.65 -9.21 8.81
CA PHE A 6 -20.74 -9.24 7.67
C PHE A 6 -19.84 -8.00 7.67
N GLU A 7 -20.40 -6.81 7.83
CA GLU A 7 -19.65 -5.55 7.87
C GLU A 7 -18.66 -5.51 9.05
N SER A 8 -19.10 -5.89 10.25
CA SER A 8 -18.22 -5.97 11.42
C SER A 8 -17.08 -6.98 11.23
N THR A 9 -17.34 -8.08 10.53
CA THR A 9 -16.29 -9.07 10.17
C THR A 9 -15.29 -8.47 9.18
N ILE A 10 -15.74 -7.77 8.14
CA ILE A 10 -14.86 -7.08 7.18
C ILE A 10 -13.97 -6.07 7.91
N LYS A 11 -14.56 -5.20 8.73
CA LYS A 11 -13.81 -4.19 9.51
C LYS A 11 -12.78 -4.84 10.43
N SER A 12 -13.15 -5.94 11.10
CA SER A 12 -12.24 -6.70 11.95
C SER A 12 -11.06 -7.32 11.17
N VAL A 13 -11.34 -7.93 10.01
CA VAL A 13 -10.30 -8.53 9.16
C VAL A 13 -9.39 -7.46 8.55
N ALA A 14 -9.94 -6.34 8.08
CA ALA A 14 -9.18 -5.22 7.54
C ALA A 14 -8.15 -4.69 8.54
N ARG A 15 -8.53 -4.54 9.82
CA ARG A 15 -7.61 -4.11 10.89
C ARG A 15 -6.42 -5.04 11.09
N LYS A 16 -6.54 -6.34 10.76
CA LYS A 16 -5.42 -7.29 10.90
C LYS A 16 -4.25 -6.95 9.98
N LEU A 17 -4.47 -6.18 8.91
CA LEU A 17 -3.39 -5.72 8.03
C LEU A 17 -2.39 -4.82 8.75
N LEU A 18 -2.79 -4.13 9.84
CA LEU A 18 -1.86 -3.38 10.70
C LEU A 18 -0.80 -4.27 11.39
N VAL A 19 -1.12 -5.56 11.57
CA VAL A 19 -0.19 -6.56 12.13
C VAL A 19 0.72 -7.14 11.04
N ILE A 20 0.26 -7.14 9.79
CA ILE A 20 1.03 -7.62 8.64
C ILE A 20 2.07 -6.59 8.20
N GLN A 21 1.76 -5.31 8.35
CA GLN A 21 2.66 -4.23 7.99
C GLN A 21 3.81 -4.06 8.99
N ASN A 22 5.02 -3.76 8.49
CA ASN A 22 6.06 -3.20 9.32
C ASN A 22 5.68 -1.76 9.72
N ARG A 23 5.44 -1.52 11.00
CA ARG A 23 5.07 -0.21 11.55
C ARG A 23 6.17 0.44 12.40
N ASP A 24 7.40 -0.07 12.35
CA ASP A 24 8.55 0.57 13.00
C ASP A 24 9.11 1.69 12.11
N PRO A 25 8.98 2.98 12.49
CA PRO A 25 9.41 4.11 11.67
C PRO A 25 10.94 4.19 11.50
N TYR A 26 11.71 3.51 12.35
CA TYR A 26 13.18 3.46 12.25
C TYR A 26 13.66 2.31 11.35
N SER A 27 12.76 1.42 10.93
CA SER A 27 13.08 0.32 10.02
C SER A 27 13.23 0.82 8.58
N SER A 28 14.26 0.32 7.89
CA SER A 28 14.42 0.53 6.44
C SER A 28 13.26 -0.07 5.61
N THR A 29 12.46 -0.93 6.22
CA THR A 29 11.29 -1.59 5.64
C THR A 29 9.96 -1.09 6.21
N TYR A 30 9.95 0.06 6.89
CA TYR A 30 8.72 0.73 7.34
C TYR A 30 7.71 0.83 6.21
N GLY A 31 6.47 0.35 6.45
CA GLY A 31 5.40 0.31 5.47
C GLY A 31 5.26 -1.01 4.67
N CYS A 32 6.21 -1.94 4.78
CA CYS A 32 6.21 -3.21 4.05
C CYS A 32 5.14 -4.18 4.56
N PHE A 33 4.34 -4.78 3.66
CA PHE A 33 3.36 -5.82 3.97
C PHE A 33 3.89 -7.25 3.76
N ASP A 34 5.07 -7.44 3.16
CA ASP A 34 5.65 -8.78 2.97
C ASP A 34 6.43 -9.23 4.22
N ARG A 35 5.74 -9.97 5.10
CA ARG A 35 6.36 -10.51 6.34
C ARG A 35 7.51 -11.47 6.07
N ARG A 36 7.54 -12.14 4.92
CA ARG A 36 8.64 -13.03 4.55
C ARG A 36 9.93 -12.23 4.41
N TYR A 37 9.82 -11.01 3.91
CA TYR A 37 10.95 -10.07 3.76
C TYR A 37 11.25 -9.29 5.04
N TRP A 38 10.26 -8.55 5.59
CA TRP A 38 10.57 -7.61 6.67
C TRP A 38 10.68 -8.27 8.05
N ALA A 39 9.89 -9.32 8.34
CA ALA A 39 9.83 -9.95 9.66
C ALA A 39 10.68 -11.22 9.75
N TRP A 40 10.47 -12.16 8.83
CA TRP A 40 11.04 -13.50 8.93
C TRP A 40 12.36 -13.69 8.19
N LYS A 41 12.74 -12.76 7.30
CA LYS A 41 13.99 -12.82 6.52
C LYS A 41 14.12 -14.12 5.72
N LEU A 42 12.99 -14.65 5.21
CA LEU A 42 12.95 -15.85 4.37
C LEU A 42 13.28 -15.55 2.90
N VAL A 43 13.22 -14.29 2.50
CA VAL A 43 13.52 -13.80 1.16
C VAL A 43 14.35 -12.51 1.26
N ASP A 44 15.17 -12.25 0.24
CA ASP A 44 16.12 -11.12 0.23
C ASP A 44 15.53 -9.81 -0.32
N TYR A 45 14.33 -9.86 -0.90
CA TYR A 45 13.61 -8.70 -1.44
C TYR A 45 12.10 -8.86 -1.24
N PRO A 46 11.34 -7.75 -1.18
CA PRO A 46 9.89 -7.82 -1.05
C PRO A 46 9.24 -8.18 -2.38
N GLU A 47 8.25 -9.07 -2.33
CA GLU A 47 7.28 -9.20 -3.42
C GLU A 47 6.38 -7.96 -3.38
N ALA A 48 6.40 -7.13 -4.43
CA ALA A 48 5.80 -5.81 -4.38
C ALA A 48 4.26 -5.86 -4.26
N THR A 49 3.60 -6.89 -4.80
CA THR A 49 2.14 -6.93 -4.84
C THR A 49 1.47 -7.10 -3.47
N TYR A 50 2.19 -7.47 -2.42
CA TYR A 50 1.68 -7.35 -1.04
C TYR A 50 1.32 -5.91 -0.66
N GLN A 51 1.89 -4.89 -1.31
CA GLN A 51 1.54 -3.49 -1.06
C GLN A 51 0.11 -3.13 -1.49
N ARG A 52 -0.59 -3.98 -2.25
CA ARG A 52 -2.02 -3.81 -2.55
C ARG A 52 -2.89 -3.72 -1.27
N ASN A 53 -2.43 -4.33 -0.18
CA ASN A 53 -3.08 -4.28 1.13
C ASN A 53 -3.25 -2.85 1.66
N VAL A 54 -2.49 -1.88 1.16
CA VAL A 54 -2.62 -0.48 1.56
C VAL A 54 -4.02 0.07 1.25
N TYR A 55 -4.64 -0.40 0.16
CA TYR A 55 -5.99 0.00 -0.22
C TYR A 55 -7.05 -0.43 0.80
N THR A 56 -6.92 -1.62 1.38
CA THR A 56 -7.87 -2.09 2.40
C THR A 56 -7.81 -1.22 3.65
N LEU A 57 -6.63 -0.75 4.06
CA LEU A 57 -6.48 0.18 5.17
C LEU A 57 -7.04 1.57 4.83
N ALA A 58 -6.78 2.07 3.62
CA ALA A 58 -7.34 3.34 3.14
C ALA A 58 -8.87 3.28 3.06
N TRP A 59 -9.41 2.18 2.54
CA TRP A 59 -10.84 1.91 2.49
C TRP A 59 -11.44 1.93 3.90
N LEU A 60 -10.81 1.26 4.87
CA LEU A 60 -11.26 1.26 6.26
C LEU A 60 -11.27 2.68 6.86
N LEU A 61 -10.22 3.47 6.62
CA LEU A 61 -10.13 4.86 7.07
C LEU A 61 -11.28 5.71 6.51
N LYS A 62 -11.68 5.49 5.26
CA LYS A 62 -12.76 6.24 4.59
C LYS A 62 -14.16 5.82 5.01
N HIS A 63 -14.40 4.52 5.24
CA HIS A 63 -15.76 3.98 5.37
C HIS A 63 -16.17 3.62 6.80
N ASP A 64 -15.24 3.58 7.77
CA ASP A 64 -15.59 3.29 9.15
C ASP A 64 -15.70 4.57 9.99
N GLU A 65 -16.91 5.14 10.02
CA GLU A 65 -17.22 6.35 10.79
C GLU A 65 -17.08 6.16 12.31
N SER A 66 -17.04 4.91 12.78
CA SER A 66 -16.90 4.58 14.20
C SER A 66 -15.47 4.70 14.74
N LEU A 67 -14.49 4.95 13.86
CA LEU A 67 -13.08 5.02 14.24
C LEU A 67 -12.81 6.24 15.12
N SER A 68 -12.25 6.02 16.31
CA SER A 68 -11.75 7.10 17.15
C SER A 68 -10.59 7.83 16.47
N LYS A 69 -10.38 9.11 16.82
CA LYS A 69 -9.32 9.93 16.21
C LYS A 69 -7.91 9.29 16.27
N PRO A 70 -7.47 8.69 17.40
CA PRO A 70 -6.17 8.01 17.43
C PRO A 70 -6.06 6.83 16.46
N VAL A 71 -7.15 6.09 16.25
CA VAL A 71 -7.19 4.98 15.30
C VAL A 71 -7.15 5.50 13.86
N GLN A 72 -7.86 6.60 13.56
CA GLN A 72 -7.77 7.26 12.25
C GLN A 72 -6.33 7.71 11.95
N CYS A 73 -5.65 8.33 12.91
CA CYS A 73 -4.24 8.72 12.75
C CYS A 73 -3.34 7.50 12.50
N THR A 74 -3.52 6.43 13.27
CA THR A 74 -2.76 5.18 13.08
C THR A 74 -2.98 4.58 11.68
N LEU A 75 -4.22 4.60 11.19
CA LEU A 75 -4.55 4.11 9.84
C LEU A 75 -3.96 5.02 8.77
N LEU A 76 -4.08 6.33 8.91
CA LEU A 76 -3.48 7.30 7.99
C LEU A 76 -1.97 7.11 7.88
N ASP A 77 -1.27 7.04 9.02
CA ASP A 77 0.18 6.82 9.06
C ASP A 77 0.56 5.49 8.39
N SER A 78 -0.21 4.43 8.66
CA SER A 78 0.00 3.11 8.05
C SER A 78 -0.23 3.12 6.54
N VAL A 79 -1.25 3.84 6.06
CA VAL A 79 -1.54 3.98 4.62
C VAL A 79 -0.43 4.78 3.94
N CYS A 80 -0.02 5.92 4.51
CA CYS A 80 1.07 6.73 3.99
C CYS A 80 2.39 5.93 3.94
N ALA A 81 2.73 5.23 5.02
CA ALA A 81 3.92 4.38 5.07
C ALA A 81 3.87 3.26 4.01
N GLY A 82 2.71 2.62 3.81
CA GLY A 82 2.54 1.58 2.81
C GLY A 82 2.72 2.08 1.38
N ILE A 83 2.17 3.26 1.07
CA ILE A 83 2.35 3.94 -0.22
C ILE A 83 3.82 4.32 -0.40
N ASP A 84 4.44 4.91 0.62
CA ASP A 84 5.84 5.32 0.59
C ASP A 84 6.77 4.13 0.36
N PHE A 85 6.55 3.01 1.04
CA PHE A 85 7.31 1.78 0.84
C PHE A 85 7.13 1.24 -0.58
N ALA A 86 5.89 1.18 -1.08
CA ALA A 86 5.62 0.72 -2.44
C ALA A 86 6.41 1.57 -3.46
N LEU A 87 6.29 2.89 -3.39
CA LEU A 87 6.94 3.80 -4.35
C LEU A 87 8.47 3.92 -4.15
N LYS A 88 8.98 3.47 -3.01
CA LYS A 88 10.41 3.31 -2.72
C LYS A 88 11.00 2.10 -3.45
N ILE A 89 10.28 0.98 -3.52
CA ILE A 89 10.74 -0.25 -4.19
C ILE A 89 10.44 -0.26 -5.70
N GLN A 90 9.78 0.77 -6.22
CA GLN A 90 9.55 0.96 -7.64
C GLN A 90 10.87 1.22 -8.39
N HIS A 91 11.06 0.55 -9.53
CA HIS A 91 12.18 0.79 -10.42
C HIS A 91 12.13 2.18 -11.08
N LYS A 92 13.27 2.61 -11.65
CA LYS A 92 13.37 3.92 -12.32
C LYS A 92 12.40 4.07 -13.50
N ASP A 93 12.13 2.98 -14.21
CA ASP A 93 11.19 2.91 -15.33
C ASP A 93 9.72 2.87 -14.89
N GLY A 94 9.44 2.69 -13.60
CA GLY A 94 8.09 2.64 -13.04
C GLY A 94 7.59 1.22 -12.71
N SER A 95 8.33 0.19 -13.11
CA SER A 95 7.96 -1.21 -12.88
C SER A 95 8.21 -1.69 -11.45
N PHE A 96 7.67 -2.87 -11.13
CA PHE A 96 7.82 -3.55 -9.85
C PHE A 96 8.23 -5.01 -10.02
N ASP A 97 8.84 -5.59 -8.99
CA ASP A 97 9.21 -7.00 -8.93
C ASP A 97 8.23 -7.81 -8.07
N GLN A 98 8.01 -9.05 -8.46
CA GLN A 98 7.16 -10.05 -7.79
C GLN A 98 7.94 -11.35 -7.54
N ALA A 99 8.38 -12.05 -8.58
CA ALA A 99 8.93 -13.40 -8.48
C ALA A 99 10.46 -13.45 -8.47
N PHE A 100 11.13 -12.51 -9.12
CA PHE A 100 12.60 -12.37 -9.16
C PHE A 100 13.03 -10.91 -9.02
N PRO A 101 14.25 -10.64 -8.48
CA PRO A 101 14.76 -9.28 -8.42
C PRO A 101 15.05 -8.75 -9.83
N TYR A 102 14.72 -7.48 -10.06
CA TYR A 102 14.90 -6.76 -11.33
C TYR A 102 14.13 -7.31 -12.52
N GLU A 103 13.11 -8.14 -12.29
CA GLU A 103 12.29 -8.74 -13.35
C GLU A 103 11.41 -7.74 -14.08
N ARG A 104 11.11 -6.58 -13.49
CA ARG A 104 10.25 -5.54 -14.09
C ARG A 104 8.90 -6.11 -14.52
N SER A 105 8.20 -6.75 -13.59
CA SER A 105 6.98 -7.50 -13.88
C SER A 105 5.85 -6.58 -14.33
N PHE A 106 5.38 -6.82 -15.55
CA PHE A 106 4.18 -6.18 -16.11
C PHE A 106 2.96 -6.45 -15.22
N GLY A 107 2.75 -7.71 -14.84
CA GLY A 107 1.62 -8.12 -14.01
C GLY A 107 1.64 -7.45 -12.63
N ALA A 108 2.79 -7.46 -11.95
CA ALA A 108 2.93 -6.83 -10.64
C ALA A 108 2.65 -5.32 -10.71
N THR A 109 3.16 -4.67 -11.76
CA THR A 109 2.95 -3.25 -12.00
C THR A 109 1.48 -2.93 -12.24
N ALA A 110 0.80 -3.68 -13.12
CA ALA A 110 -0.63 -3.53 -13.39
C ALA A 110 -1.48 -3.72 -12.12
N PHE A 111 -1.13 -4.71 -11.30
CA PHE A 111 -1.83 -5.00 -10.06
C PHE A 111 -1.69 -3.90 -8.99
N LEU A 112 -0.60 -3.14 -9.00
CA LEU A 112 -0.31 -2.14 -7.96
C LEU A 112 -0.85 -0.75 -8.28
N ILE A 113 -0.95 -0.35 -9.55
CA ILE A 113 -1.33 1.03 -9.92
C ILE A 113 -2.68 1.42 -9.32
N SER A 114 -3.73 0.62 -9.56
CA SER A 114 -5.07 0.96 -9.10
C SER A 114 -5.18 1.08 -7.58
N PRO A 115 -4.79 0.08 -6.76
CA PRO A 115 -4.91 0.20 -5.31
C PRO A 115 -4.03 1.32 -4.73
N LEU A 116 -2.84 1.58 -5.30
CA LEU A 116 -2.02 2.71 -4.86
C LEU A 116 -2.67 4.06 -5.18
N LEU A 117 -3.17 4.23 -6.41
CA LEU A 117 -3.83 5.46 -6.85
C LEU A 117 -5.07 5.76 -6.00
N GLU A 118 -5.92 4.75 -5.78
CA GLU A 118 -7.11 4.88 -4.94
C GLU A 118 -6.73 5.25 -3.50
N SER A 119 -5.69 4.63 -2.95
CA SER A 119 -5.23 4.95 -1.59
C SER A 119 -4.70 6.38 -1.48
N ILE A 120 -3.92 6.85 -2.48
CA ILE A 120 -3.45 8.24 -2.56
C ILE A 120 -4.63 9.21 -2.66
N SER A 121 -5.66 8.86 -3.42
CA SER A 121 -6.88 9.66 -3.54
C SER A 121 -7.59 9.80 -2.21
N ILE A 122 -7.79 8.67 -1.50
CA ILE A 122 -8.46 8.62 -0.20
C ILE A 122 -7.73 9.44 0.87
N VAL A 123 -6.41 9.32 0.96
CA VAL A 123 -5.64 10.06 1.99
C VAL A 123 -5.29 11.47 1.58
N GLY A 124 -5.56 11.86 0.32
CA GLY A 124 -5.13 13.10 -0.29
C GLY A 124 -5.52 14.36 0.49
N ASP A 125 -6.68 14.34 1.17
CA ASP A 125 -7.19 15.48 1.93
C ASP A 125 -6.56 15.58 3.33
N TYR A 126 -5.88 14.53 3.79
CA TYR A 126 -5.23 14.47 5.10
C TYR A 126 -3.73 14.75 5.04
N VAL A 127 -3.18 14.88 3.84
CA VAL A 127 -1.73 15.01 3.60
C VAL A 127 -1.41 16.29 2.83
N PRO A 128 -0.18 16.82 2.93
CA PRO A 128 0.24 17.96 2.13
C PRO A 128 0.12 17.72 0.61
N SER A 129 -0.33 18.73 -0.15
CA SER A 129 -0.52 18.61 -1.61
C SER A 129 0.75 18.22 -2.36
N ASN A 130 1.93 18.64 -1.89
CA ASN A 130 3.21 18.25 -2.47
C ASN A 130 3.48 16.74 -2.29
N TRP A 131 3.09 16.15 -1.15
CA TRP A 131 3.19 14.70 -0.95
C TRP A 131 2.34 13.97 -1.98
N LYS A 132 1.08 14.38 -2.15
CA LYS A 132 0.14 13.80 -3.12
C LYS A 132 0.69 13.86 -4.55
N ASN A 133 1.15 15.04 -4.98
CA ASN A 133 1.67 15.25 -6.33
C ASN A 133 2.90 14.35 -6.62
N GLN A 134 3.84 14.27 -5.66
CA GLN A 134 5.02 13.40 -5.80
C GLN A 134 4.63 11.92 -5.96
N LYS A 135 3.57 11.46 -5.29
CA LYS A 135 3.14 10.07 -5.39
C LYS A 135 2.44 9.82 -6.73
N ILE A 136 1.62 10.75 -7.17
CA ILE A 136 0.96 10.68 -8.47
C ILE A 136 1.99 10.62 -9.62
N GLU A 137 3.07 11.40 -9.56
CA GLU A 137 4.17 11.30 -10.54
C GLU A 137 4.80 9.91 -10.62
N LYS A 138 4.94 9.23 -9.47
CA LYS A 138 5.43 7.84 -9.42
C LYS A 138 4.43 6.86 -10.02
N ILE A 139 3.13 7.07 -9.80
CA ILE A 139 2.08 6.28 -10.46
C ILE A 139 2.09 6.49 -11.98
N TYR A 140 2.30 7.72 -12.46
CA TYR A 140 2.44 7.99 -13.88
C TYR A 140 3.61 7.22 -14.52
N LYS A 141 4.74 7.04 -13.81
CA LYS A 141 5.83 6.19 -14.31
C LYS A 141 5.40 4.73 -14.47
N ALA A 142 4.68 4.18 -13.50
CA ALA A 142 4.14 2.83 -13.60
C ALA A 142 3.15 2.70 -14.78
N ALA A 143 2.28 3.70 -14.98
CA ALA A 143 1.35 3.71 -16.10
C ALA A 143 2.09 3.78 -17.44
N ASN A 144 3.11 4.63 -17.55
CA ASN A 144 3.97 4.73 -18.73
C ASN A 144 4.72 3.43 -19.01
N PHE A 145 5.18 2.72 -17.97
CA PHE A 145 5.77 1.40 -18.11
C PHE A 145 4.79 0.43 -18.78
N LEU A 146 3.55 0.37 -18.30
CA LEU A 146 2.54 -0.52 -18.89
C LEU A 146 2.22 -0.16 -20.34
N VAL A 147 2.04 1.12 -20.67
CA VAL A 147 1.71 1.55 -22.04
C VAL A 147 2.82 1.20 -23.04
N ASN A 148 4.08 1.29 -22.61
CA ASN A 148 5.24 1.10 -23.50
C ASN A 148 5.76 -0.35 -23.57
N ASN A 149 5.19 -1.28 -22.79
CA ASN A 149 5.64 -2.67 -22.70
C ASN A 149 4.49 -3.67 -22.87
N ILE A 150 3.47 -3.30 -23.67
CA ILE A 150 2.41 -4.20 -24.17
C ILE A 150 2.88 -4.91 -25.44
#